data_AF-A0A3M1VVP3-F1
#
_entry.id   AF-A0A3M1VVP3-F1
#
_cell.length_a   1.000
_cell.length_b   1.000
_cell.length_c   1.000
_cell.angle_alpha   90.00
_cell.angle_beta   90.00
_cell.angle_gamma   90.00
#
_symmetry.space_group_name_H-M   'P 1'
#
loop_
_entity.id
_entity.type
_entity.pdbx_description
1 polymer ?
#
loop_
_entity_poly.entity_id
_entity_poly.type
_entity_poly.pdbx_seq_one_letter_code
_entity_poly.pdbx_strand_id
1 'polypeptide(L)'
;MDIDILNELDELKREHRELLKRLRELDRSLNGLSIASTDAATVVGALQGLCRLLKNEILVHCAREKESLLPVLLDRGLGRHTVVQELQNEDVLLQREYERLQRALAGVKATGTRRALETLVSTGERVISMIVEHIHQEEAEIFPLLEREGKNLRR
;
A
#
# COMPACT_ATOMS: atom_id res chain seq x y z
N MET A 1 6.29 -26.54 -3.88
CA MET A 1 5.10 -25.68 -3.98
C MET A 1 4.67 -25.16 -2.62
N ASP A 2 4.25 -26.01 -1.66
CA ASP A 2 3.74 -25.49 -0.37
C ASP A 2 4.82 -24.96 0.60
N ILE A 3 6.05 -25.47 0.54
CA ILE A 3 7.19 -24.89 1.29
C ILE A 3 7.56 -23.52 0.70
N ASP A 4 7.45 -23.37 -0.62
CA ASP A 4 7.79 -22.14 -1.32
C ASP A 4 6.79 -21.02 -0.99
N ILE A 5 5.50 -21.34 -0.87
CA ILE A 5 4.44 -20.40 -0.46
C ILE A 5 4.63 -19.93 0.99
N LEU A 6 5.01 -20.82 1.92
CA LEU A 6 5.24 -20.41 3.31
C LEU A 6 6.47 -19.51 3.44
N ASN A 7 7.52 -19.77 2.67
CA ASN A 7 8.69 -18.89 2.61
C ASN A 7 8.34 -17.53 1.99
N GLU A 8 7.55 -17.51 0.92
CA GLU A 8 7.04 -16.28 0.30
C GLU A 8 6.21 -15.46 1.30
N LEU A 9 5.33 -16.10 2.08
CA LEU A 9 4.54 -15.41 3.11
C LEU A 9 5.42 -14.77 4.19
N ASP A 10 6.49 -15.43 4.61
CA ASP A 10 7.42 -14.87 5.59
C ASP A 10 8.19 -13.66 5.02
N GLU A 11 8.50 -13.68 3.72
CA GLU A 11 9.12 -12.57 2.99
C GLU A 11 8.14 -11.39 2.83
N LEU A 12 6.89 -11.65 2.43
CA LEU A 12 5.83 -10.64 2.33
C LEU A 12 5.56 -9.96 3.67
N LYS A 13 5.40 -10.73 4.76
CA LYS A 13 5.27 -10.17 6.12
C LYS A 13 6.46 -9.33 6.54
N ARG A 14 7.68 -9.68 6.10
CA ARG A 14 8.87 -8.88 6.38
C ARG A 14 8.81 -7.55 5.63
N GLU A 15 8.39 -7.57 4.37
CA GLU A 15 8.17 -6.36 3.58
C GLU A 15 7.07 -5.48 4.17
N HIS A 16 5.95 -6.04 4.61
CA HIS A 16 4.88 -5.32 5.32
C HIS A 16 5.42 -4.55 6.53
N ARG A 17 6.24 -5.19 7.37
CA ARG A 17 6.85 -4.52 8.54
C ARG A 17 7.69 -3.32 8.13
N GLU A 18 8.49 -3.44 7.08
CA GLU A 18 9.33 -2.36 6.58
C GLU A 18 8.49 -1.24 5.92
N LEU A 19 7.48 -1.59 5.12
CA LEU A 19 6.55 -0.64 4.50
C LEU A 19 5.77 0.14 5.56
N LEU A 20 5.17 -0.55 6.54
CA LEU A 20 4.43 0.08 7.63
C LEU A 20 5.32 1.04 8.45
N LYS A 21 6.59 0.69 8.68
CA LYS A 21 7.52 1.57 9.37
C LYS A 21 7.73 2.87 8.59
N ARG A 22 7.99 2.79 7.28
CA ARG A 22 8.18 3.95 6.40
C ARG A 22 6.91 4.78 6.27
N LEU A 23 5.76 4.14 6.15
CA LEU A 23 4.45 4.81 6.08
C LEU A 23 4.16 5.57 7.38
N ARG A 24 4.47 5.00 8.55
CA ARG A 24 4.35 5.70 9.85
C ARG A 24 5.31 6.87 10.02
N GLU A 25 6.52 6.77 9.46
CA GLU A 25 7.47 7.89 9.45
C GLU A 25 6.96 9.04 8.57
N LEU A 26 6.42 8.71 7.40
CA LEU A 26 5.83 9.66 6.48
C LEU A 26 4.56 10.30 7.06
N ASP A 27 3.66 9.51 7.65
CA ASP A 27 2.42 9.98 8.26
C ASP A 27 2.71 10.95 9.42
N ARG A 28 3.66 10.62 10.31
CA ARG A 28 4.13 11.55 11.35
C ARG A 28 4.74 12.81 10.75
N SER A 29 5.47 12.67 9.65
CA SER A 29 6.04 13.81 8.95
C SER A 29 4.99 14.69 8.29
N LEU A 30 3.80 14.20 7.96
CA LEU A 30 2.67 14.97 7.44
C LEU A 30 1.83 15.58 8.56
N ASN A 31 1.49 14.79 9.58
CA ASN A 31 0.73 15.23 10.76
C ASN A 31 1.46 16.29 11.60
N GLY A 32 2.81 16.30 11.56
CA GLY A 32 3.63 17.33 12.17
C GLY A 32 3.66 18.66 11.40
N LEU A 33 3.06 18.73 10.20
CA LEU A 33 3.07 19.93 9.36
C LEU A 33 1.81 20.74 9.63
N SER A 34 1.97 21.83 10.38
CA SER A 34 0.95 22.87 10.40
C SER A 34 1.01 23.61 9.06
N ILE A 35 -0.04 23.47 8.24
CA ILE A 35 -0.18 24.15 6.93
C ILE A 35 -0.05 25.68 7.06
N ALA A 36 -0.23 26.24 8.27
CA ALA A 36 -0.04 27.67 8.54
C ALA A 36 1.43 28.10 8.74
N SER A 37 2.35 27.18 9.06
CA SER A 37 3.75 27.51 9.40
C SER A 37 4.80 26.65 8.70
N THR A 38 4.39 25.58 8.01
CA THR A 38 5.30 24.69 7.30
C THR A 38 5.58 25.20 5.89
N ASP A 39 6.86 25.20 5.51
CA ASP A 39 7.28 25.48 4.15
C ASP A 39 6.70 24.45 3.15
N ALA A 40 6.12 24.95 2.06
CA ALA A 40 5.52 24.13 1.01
C ALA A 40 6.55 23.16 0.40
N ALA A 41 7.83 23.52 0.36
CA ALA A 41 8.88 22.65 -0.15
C ALA A 41 9.05 21.38 0.72
N THR A 42 8.91 21.48 2.05
CA THR A 42 8.96 20.33 2.96
C THR A 42 7.82 19.36 2.70
N VAL A 43 6.59 19.87 2.60
CA VAL A 43 5.39 19.06 2.29
C VAL A 43 5.54 18.36 0.94
N VAL A 44 5.94 19.12 -0.09
CA VAL A 44 6.15 18.58 -1.44
C VAL A 44 7.25 17.51 -1.45
N GLY A 45 8.34 17.71 -0.71
CA GLY A 45 9.43 16.75 -0.59
C GLY A 45 8.98 15.43 0.04
N ALA A 46 8.21 15.49 1.13
CA ALA A 46 7.66 14.31 1.79
C ALA A 46 6.75 13.52 0.84
N LEU A 47 5.83 14.20 0.14
CA LEU A 47 4.87 13.54 -0.74
C LEU A 47 5.45 13.08 -2.07
N GLN A 48 6.55 13.69 -2.54
CA GLN A 48 7.38 13.08 -3.58
C GLN A 48 8.05 11.78 -3.09
N GLY A 49 8.44 11.72 -1.82
CA GLY A 49 8.87 10.50 -1.15
C GLY A 49 7.80 9.41 -1.23
N LEU A 50 6.55 9.75 -0.90
CA LEU A 50 5.41 8.84 -1.04
C LEU A 50 5.21 8.35 -2.47
N CYS A 51 5.28 9.22 -3.48
CA CYS A 51 5.20 8.81 -4.88
C CYS A 51 6.29 7.79 -5.25
N ARG A 52 7.52 7.98 -4.77
CA ARG A 52 8.62 7.02 -5.02
C ARG A 52 8.37 5.68 -4.32
N LEU A 53 7.92 5.71 -3.06
CA LEU A 53 7.57 4.53 -2.29
C LEU A 53 6.45 3.73 -2.98
N LEU A 54 5.38 4.42 -3.41
CA LEU A 54 4.29 3.83 -4.18
C LEU A 54 4.79 3.14 -5.45
N LYS A 55 5.54 3.86 -6.28
CA LYS A 55 5.94 3.38 -7.60
C LYS A 55 6.94 2.24 -7.54
N ASN A 56 7.93 2.35 -6.66
CA ASN A 56 9.11 1.48 -6.69
C ASN A 56 9.00 0.30 -5.73
N GLU A 57 8.14 0.38 -4.72
CA GLU A 57 8.06 -0.64 -3.67
C GLU A 57 6.64 -1.18 -3.57
N ILE A 58 5.64 -0.34 -3.29
CA ILE A 58 4.27 -0.83 -3.02
C ILE A 58 3.63 -1.47 -4.25
N LEU A 59 3.63 -0.81 -5.42
CA LEU A 59 3.05 -1.39 -6.63
C LEU A 59 3.79 -2.65 -7.09
N VAL A 60 5.09 -2.74 -6.82
CA VAL A 60 5.90 -3.93 -7.14
C VAL A 60 5.54 -5.07 -6.18
N HIS A 61 5.34 -4.75 -4.91
CA HIS A 61 4.93 -5.68 -3.87
C HIS A 61 3.54 -6.28 -4.16
N CYS A 62 2.51 -5.44 -4.38
CA CYS A 62 1.15 -5.90 -4.70
C CYS A 62 1.13 -6.78 -5.97
N ALA A 63 1.90 -6.41 -7.00
CA ALA A 63 2.04 -7.23 -8.20
C ALA A 63 2.61 -8.62 -7.88
N ARG A 64 3.63 -8.70 -7.01
CA ARG A 64 4.22 -9.98 -6.58
C ARG A 64 3.25 -10.79 -5.72
N GLU A 65 2.49 -10.17 -4.83
CA GLU A 65 1.44 -10.83 -4.05
C GLU A 65 0.39 -11.45 -4.95
N LYS A 66 -0.05 -10.70 -5.95
CA LYS A 66 -1.01 -11.20 -6.93
C LYS A 66 -0.45 -12.33 -7.78
N GLU A 67 0.82 -12.26 -8.20
CA GLU A 67 1.46 -13.33 -8.98
C GLU A 67 1.68 -14.61 -8.15
N SER A 68 2.00 -14.49 -6.87
CA SER A 68 2.37 -15.61 -6.01
C SER A 68 1.19 -16.21 -5.24
N LEU A 69 0.30 -15.39 -4.69
CA LEU A 69 -0.78 -15.82 -3.80
C LEU A 69 -2.07 -16.12 -4.54
N LEU A 70 -2.42 -15.32 -5.55
CA LEU A 70 -3.71 -15.45 -6.24
C LEU A 70 -3.92 -16.83 -6.88
N PRO A 71 -2.94 -17.43 -7.60
CA PRO A 71 -3.12 -18.76 -8.17
C PRO A 71 -3.45 -19.81 -7.09
N VAL A 72 -2.75 -19.74 -5.95
CA VAL A 72 -2.95 -20.66 -4.82
C VAL A 72 -4.34 -20.50 -4.21
N LEU A 73 -4.79 -19.26 -4.03
CA LEU A 73 -6.13 -18.96 -3.51
C LEU A 73 -7.22 -19.45 -4.46
N LEU A 74 -7.03 -19.29 -5.77
CA LEU A 74 -7.99 -19.74 -6.78
C LEU A 74 -8.05 -21.26 -6.89
N ASP A 75 -6.90 -21.95 -6.91
CA ASP A 75 -6.82 -23.42 -6.95
C ASP A 75 -7.49 -24.06 -5.73
N ARG A 76 -7.50 -23.35 -4.59
CA ARG A 76 -8.18 -23.76 -3.35
C ARG A 76 -9.66 -23.36 -3.30
N GLY A 77 -10.22 -22.84 -4.39
CA GLY A 77 -11.63 -22.46 -4.49
C GLY A 77 -12.02 -21.19 -3.71
N LEU A 78 -11.04 -20.40 -3.26
CA LEU A 78 -11.28 -19.19 -2.46
C LEU A 78 -11.57 -17.94 -3.30
N GLY A 79 -11.67 -18.04 -4.63
CA GLY A 79 -11.91 -16.90 -5.53
C GLY A 79 -13.23 -16.15 -5.34
N ARG A 80 -14.16 -16.68 -4.53
CA ARG A 80 -15.41 -15.99 -4.15
C ARG A 80 -15.31 -15.26 -2.81
N HIS A 81 -14.21 -15.41 -2.09
CA HIS A 81 -13.99 -14.68 -0.85
C HIS A 81 -13.74 -13.21 -1.18
N THR A 82 -14.42 -12.29 -0.50
CA THR A 82 -14.38 -10.85 -0.83
C THR A 82 -12.94 -10.31 -0.86
N VAL A 83 -12.13 -10.65 0.13
CA VAL A 83 -10.72 -10.19 0.18
C VAL A 83 -9.87 -10.72 -0.99
N VAL A 84 -10.18 -11.90 -1.53
CA VAL A 84 -9.48 -12.43 -2.73
C VAL A 84 -9.91 -11.65 -3.98
N GLN A 85 -11.14 -11.15 -4.04
CA GLN A 85 -11.60 -10.26 -5.13
C GLN A 85 -11.01 -8.86 -5.01
N GLU A 86 -10.75 -8.39 -3.79
CA GLU A 86 -10.07 -7.12 -3.54
C GLU A 86 -8.62 -7.17 -4.01
N LEU A 87 -7.88 -8.24 -3.66
CA LEU A 87 -6.52 -8.51 -4.16
C LEU A 87 -6.44 -8.51 -5.69
N GLN A 88 -7.48 -8.96 -6.40
CA GLN A 88 -7.50 -8.94 -7.87
C GLN A 88 -7.50 -7.52 -8.45
N ASN A 89 -8.12 -6.57 -7.76
CA ASN A 89 -8.38 -5.22 -8.27
C ASN A 89 -7.45 -4.15 -7.66
N GLU A 90 -6.63 -4.53 -6.71
CA GLU A 90 -5.87 -3.64 -5.86
C GLU A 90 -4.87 -2.76 -6.64
N ASP A 91 -4.13 -3.36 -7.59
CA ASP A 91 -3.19 -2.64 -8.46
C ASP A 91 -3.85 -1.43 -9.14
N VAL A 92 -5.10 -1.60 -9.58
CA VAL A 92 -5.85 -0.56 -10.29
C VAL A 92 -6.22 0.57 -9.35
N LEU A 93 -6.58 0.26 -8.10
CA LEU A 93 -6.91 1.26 -7.09
C LEU A 93 -5.67 2.04 -6.66
N LEU A 94 -4.57 1.35 -6.35
CA LEU A 94 -3.29 1.98 -6.00
C LEU A 94 -2.72 2.83 -7.14
N GLN A 95 -2.79 2.36 -8.38
CA GLN A 95 -2.36 3.13 -9.55
C GLN A 95 -3.17 4.42 -9.72
N ARG A 96 -4.50 4.36 -9.51
CA ARG A 96 -5.36 5.56 -9.57
C ARG A 96 -5.01 6.57 -8.49
N GLU A 97 -4.72 6.12 -7.27
CA GLU A 97 -4.33 7.01 -6.18
C GLU A 97 -2.93 7.60 -6.40
N TYR A 98 -1.99 6.82 -6.94
CA TYR A 98 -0.69 7.33 -7.39
C TYR A 98 -0.84 8.48 -8.39
N GLU A 99 -1.67 8.31 -9.42
CA GLU A 99 -1.94 9.36 -10.40
C GLU A 99 -2.63 10.59 -9.78
N ARG A 100 -3.55 10.39 -8.82
CA ARG A 100 -4.17 11.49 -8.08
C ARG A 100 -3.14 12.29 -7.30
N LEU A 101 -2.22 11.61 -6.62
CA LEU A 101 -1.14 12.25 -5.88
C LEU A 101 -0.20 13.02 -6.81
N GLN A 102 0.14 12.48 -7.98
CA GLN A 102 0.94 13.18 -8.98
C GLN A 102 0.24 14.45 -9.51
N ARG A 103 -1.07 14.38 -9.76
CA ARG A 103 -1.87 15.56 -10.18
C ARG A 103 -1.91 16.62 -9.09
N ALA A 104 -2.06 16.23 -7.82
CA ALA A 104 -2.03 17.16 -6.70
C ALA A 104 -0.66 17.85 -6.56
N LEU A 105 0.43 17.10 -6.72
CA LEU A 105 1.79 17.65 -6.74
C LEU A 105 1.99 18.67 -7.88
N ALA A 106 1.47 18.38 -9.07
CA ALA A 106 1.52 19.30 -10.20
C ALA A 106 0.71 20.59 -9.93
N GLY A 107 -0.46 20.46 -9.28
CA GLY A 107 -1.29 21.60 -8.89
C GLY A 107 -0.59 22.56 -7.91
N VAL A 108 0.19 22.02 -6.96
CA VAL A 108 1.01 22.83 -6.05
C VAL A 108 2.14 23.53 -6.83
N LYS A 109 2.82 22.84 -7.74
CA LYS A 109 3.86 23.46 -8.58
C LYS A 109 3.33 24.58 -9.47
N ALA A 110 2.12 24.45 -9.98
CA ALA A 110 1.52 25.42 -10.89
C ALA A 110 0.99 26.66 -10.16
N THR A 111 0.36 26.49 -9.00
CA THR A 111 -0.36 27.59 -8.32
C THR A 111 0.29 28.06 -7.03
N GLY A 112 1.03 27.20 -6.33
CA GLY A 112 1.57 27.46 -5.00
C GLY A 112 0.51 27.80 -3.94
N THR A 113 -0.77 27.60 -4.24
CA THR A 113 -1.86 28.05 -3.36
C THR A 113 -1.97 27.16 -2.13
N ARG A 114 -2.38 27.76 -1.01
CA ARG A 114 -2.68 27.02 0.22
C ARG A 114 -3.69 25.88 -0.02
N ARG A 115 -4.73 26.14 -0.82
CA ARG A 115 -5.72 25.13 -1.19
C ARG A 115 -5.10 23.95 -1.95
N ALA A 116 -4.17 24.21 -2.87
CA ALA A 116 -3.46 23.15 -3.58
C ALA A 116 -2.61 22.31 -2.60
N LEU A 117 -1.98 22.96 -1.62
CA LEU A 117 -1.20 22.29 -0.58
C LEU A 117 -2.08 21.41 0.33
N GLU A 118 -3.23 21.93 0.78
CA GLU A 118 -4.22 21.17 1.57
C GLU A 118 -4.77 19.96 0.79
N THR A 119 -5.02 20.13 -0.51
CA THR A 119 -5.46 19.03 -1.39
C THR A 119 -4.35 17.97 -1.51
N LEU A 120 -3.10 18.41 -1.61
CA LEU A 120 -1.95 17.52 -1.70
C LEU A 120 -1.75 16.72 -0.41
N VAL A 121 -1.81 17.36 0.76
CA VAL A 121 -1.70 16.69 2.07
C VAL A 121 -2.80 15.66 2.26
N SER A 122 -4.06 16.05 2.09
CA SER A 122 -5.22 15.14 2.23
C SER A 122 -5.17 13.96 1.26
N THR A 123 -4.65 14.17 0.04
CA THR A 123 -4.43 13.07 -0.91
C THR A 123 -3.36 12.11 -0.41
N GLY A 124 -2.27 12.63 0.18
CA GLY A 124 -1.21 11.82 0.78
C GLY A 124 -1.68 10.98 1.97
N GLU A 125 -2.42 11.58 2.89
CA GLU A 125 -3.00 10.89 4.06
C GLU A 125 -3.95 9.77 3.65
N ARG A 126 -4.81 10.03 2.66
CA ARG A 126 -5.71 9.02 2.07
C ARG A 126 -4.92 7.85 1.48
N VAL A 127 -3.88 8.13 0.69
CA VAL A 127 -3.02 7.10 0.10
C VAL A 127 -2.39 6.24 1.19
N ILE A 128 -1.78 6.87 2.22
CA ILE A 128 -1.16 6.15 3.33
C ILE A 128 -2.17 5.25 4.03
N SER A 129 -3.35 5.79 4.35
CA SER A 129 -4.42 5.05 5.03
C SER A 129 -4.84 3.82 4.23
N MET A 130 -5.00 3.97 2.91
CA MET A 130 -5.39 2.88 2.02
C MET A 130 -4.33 1.76 1.99
N ILE A 131 -3.04 2.09 1.93
CA ILE A 131 -1.96 1.08 1.92
C ILE A 131 -1.90 0.36 3.28
N VAL A 132 -2.07 1.11 4.38
CA VAL A 132 -2.08 0.51 5.73
C VAL A 132 -3.27 -0.43 5.91
N GLU A 133 -4.44 -0.04 5.42
CA GLU A 133 -5.65 -0.88 5.44
C GLU A 133 -5.45 -2.16 4.63
N HIS A 134 -4.88 -2.05 3.42
CA HIS A 134 -4.51 -3.19 2.58
C HIS A 134 -3.65 -4.21 3.34
N ILE A 135 -2.51 -3.76 3.88
CA ILE A 135 -1.58 -4.62 4.63
C ILE A 135 -2.28 -5.32 5.80
N HIS A 136 -3.14 -4.60 6.53
CA HIS A 136 -3.87 -5.18 7.65
C HIS A 136 -4.91 -6.23 7.19
N GLN A 137 -5.61 -6.00 6.08
CA GLN A 137 -6.57 -6.95 5.53
C GLN A 137 -5.89 -8.25 5.13
N GLU A 138 -4.73 -8.17 4.48
CA GLU A 138 -3.97 -9.36 4.09
C GLU A 138 -3.44 -10.15 5.29
N GLU A 139 -2.85 -9.46 6.27
CA GLU A 139 -2.32 -10.10 7.47
C GLU A 139 -3.43 -10.72 8.34
N ALA A 140 -4.63 -10.14 8.33
CA ALA A 140 -5.76 -10.62 9.11
C ALA A 140 -6.55 -11.75 8.42
N GLU A 141 -6.64 -11.72 7.09
CA GLU A 141 -7.54 -12.62 6.35
C GLU A 141 -6.81 -13.52 5.36
N ILE A 142 -6.00 -12.97 4.44
CA ILE A 142 -5.35 -13.74 3.37
C ILE A 142 -4.26 -14.65 3.90
N PHE A 143 -3.32 -14.14 4.68
CA PHE A 143 -2.18 -14.93 5.18
C PHE A 143 -2.66 -16.08 6.10
N PRO A 144 -3.61 -15.88 7.04
CA PRO A 144 -4.14 -16.98 7.84
C PRO A 144 -4.91 -18.03 7.03
N LEU A 145 -5.57 -17.66 5.93
CA LEU A 145 -6.19 -18.64 5.02
C LEU A 145 -5.11 -19.52 4.37
N LEU A 146 -4.05 -18.91 3.83
CA LEU A 146 -2.96 -19.65 3.19
C LEU A 146 -2.21 -20.56 4.17
N GLU A 147 -1.98 -20.10 5.40
CA GLU A 147 -1.34 -20.87 6.46
C GLU A 147 -2.16 -22.07 6.93
N ARG A 148 -3.47 -21.91 7.14
CA ARG A 148 -4.35 -22.99 7.60
C ARG A 148 -4.37 -24.13 6.59
N GLU A 149 -4.53 -23.78 5.33
CA GLU A 149 -4.52 -24.73 4.23
C GLU A 149 -3.14 -25.38 4.03
N GLY A 150 -2.04 -24.64 4.22
CA GLY A 150 -0.68 -25.20 4.19
C GLY A 150 -0.35 -26.15 5.36
N LYS A 151 -0.96 -25.96 6.53
CA LYS A 151 -0.77 -26.80 7.73
C LYS A 151 -1.60 -28.09 7.69
N ASN A 152 -2.78 -28.08 7.06
CA ASN A 152 -3.65 -29.25 6.93
C ASN A 152 -3.04 -30.38 6.07
N LEU A 153 -2.01 -30.08 5.27
CA LEU A 153 -1.32 -31.05 4.40
C LEU A 153 -0.01 -31.61 5.00
N ARG A 154 0.40 -31.13 6.19
CA ARG A 154 1.53 -31.68 6.96
C ARG A 154 1.13 -32.80 7.93
N ARG A 155 -0.14 -33.19 7.95
CA ARG A 155 -0.68 -34.33 8.70
C ARG A 155 -1.00 -35.45 7.74
#